data_AF-A0A349NZS4-F1
#
_entry.id   AF-A0A349NZS4-F1
#
_cell.length_a   1.000
_cell.length_b   1.000
_cell.length_c   1.000
_cell.angle_alpha   90.00
_cell.angle_beta   90.00
_cell.angle_gamma   90.00
#
_symmetry.space_group_name_H-M   'P 1'
#
loop_
_entity.id
_entity.type
_entity.pdbx_description
1 polymer ?
#
loop_
_entity_poly.entity_id
_entity_poly.type
_entity_poly.pdbx_seq_one_letter_code
_entity_poly.pdbx_strand_id
1 'polypeptide(L)'
;MDFKDFVTFLVLDFIEPVIWLIMSLAVVYFLWSIAQVIINSDNMDQREELKKRAVWGIVALFVMTSVWGLVNILVNTFQPDTQLNQLPLLPTGGND
;
A
#
# COMPACT_ATOMS: atom_id res chain seq x y z
N MET A 1 -3.66 -22.74 -20.77
CA MET A 1 -3.56 -21.80 -19.65
C MET A 1 -3.16 -22.63 -18.46
N ASP A 2 -1.90 -22.52 -18.06
CA ASP A 2 -1.40 -23.25 -16.90
C ASP A 2 -1.88 -22.58 -15.60
N PHE A 3 -1.86 -23.31 -14.49
CA PHE A 3 -2.28 -22.80 -13.17
C PHE A 3 -1.54 -21.51 -12.78
N LYS A 4 -0.26 -21.41 -13.15
CA LYS A 4 0.56 -20.21 -12.92
C LYS A 4 0.02 -18.99 -13.67
N ASP A 5 -0.43 -19.16 -14.91
CA ASP A 5 -0.98 -18.06 -15.72
C ASP A 5 -2.31 -17.58 -15.14
N PHE A 6 -3.15 -18.52 -14.66
CA PHE A 6 -4.40 -18.17 -13.99
C PHE A 6 -4.17 -17.38 -12.70
N VAL A 7 -3.24 -17.82 -11.85
CA VAL A 7 -2.88 -17.11 -10.61
C VAL A 7 -2.30 -15.73 -10.92
N THR A 8 -1.44 -15.64 -11.93
CA THR A 8 -0.82 -14.37 -12.35
C THR A 8 -1.86 -13.40 -12.88
N PHE A 9 -2.79 -13.85 -13.74
CA PHE A 9 -3.91 -13.06 -14.24
C PHE A 9 -4.79 -12.55 -13.10
N LEU A 10 -5.14 -13.40 -12.13
CA LEU A 10 -6.00 -13.01 -11.01
C LEU A 10 -5.32 -11.99 -10.10
N VAL A 11 -4.05 -12.20 -9.77
CA VAL A 11 -3.31 -11.34 -8.83
C VAL A 11 -2.92 -10.01 -9.48
N LEU A 12 -2.30 -10.04 -10.66
CA LEU A 12 -1.76 -8.83 -11.30
C LEU A 12 -2.84 -8.01 -12.01
N ASP A 13 -3.76 -8.64 -12.71
CA ASP A 13 -4.72 -7.90 -13.54
C ASP A 13 -6.00 -7.52 -12.77
N PHE A 14 -6.29 -8.20 -11.65
CA PHE A 14 -7.50 -7.98 -10.87
C PHE A 14 -7.23 -7.43 -9.47
N ILE A 15 -6.36 -8.05 -8.67
CA ILE A 15 -6.18 -7.66 -7.27
C ILE A 15 -5.36 -6.37 -7.15
N GLU A 16 -4.24 -6.26 -7.86
CA GLU A 16 -3.36 -5.10 -7.76
C GLU A 16 -4.07 -3.77 -8.13
N PRO A 17 -4.82 -3.67 -9.24
CA PRO A 17 -5.51 -2.43 -9.60
C PRO A 17 -6.64 -2.07 -8.63
N VAL A 18 -7.33 -3.07 -8.07
CA VAL A 18 -8.41 -2.86 -7.09
C VAL A 18 -7.86 -2.28 -5.79
N ILE A 19 -6.70 -2.75 -5.33
CA ILE A 19 -6.03 -2.18 -4.16
C ILE A 19 -5.71 -0.70 -4.41
N TRP A 20 -5.09 -0.37 -5.55
CA TRP A 20 -4.78 1.02 -5.91
C TRP A 20 -6.03 1.90 -6.04
N LEU A 21 -7.12 1.36 -6.55
CA LEU A 21 -8.40 2.06 -6.65
C LEU A 21 -8.98 2.39 -5.26
N ILE A 22 -9.01 1.41 -4.35
CA ILE A 22 -9.50 1.60 -2.99
C ILE A 22 -8.59 2.59 -2.23
N MET A 23 -7.27 2.52 -2.43
CA MET A 23 -6.31 3.49 -1.87
C MET A 23 -6.62 4.92 -2.32
N SER A 24 -6.85 5.12 -3.61
CA SER A 24 -7.20 6.45 -4.16
C SER A 24 -8.51 6.98 -3.55
N LEU A 25 -9.55 6.15 -3.49
CA LEU A 25 -10.83 6.51 -2.88
C LEU A 25 -10.70 6.83 -1.38
N ALA A 26 -9.89 6.06 -0.65
CA ALA A 26 -9.64 6.29 0.76
C ALA A 26 -8.95 7.63 1.02
N VAL A 27 -7.96 8.01 0.19
CA VAL A 27 -7.29 9.31 0.29
C VAL A 27 -8.27 10.45 0.02
N VAL A 28 -9.11 10.33 -1.00
CA VAL A 28 -10.16 11.34 -1.28
C VAL A 28 -11.12 11.47 -0.10
N TYR A 29 -11.55 10.37 0.48
CA TYR A 29 -12.46 10.36 1.64
C TYR A 29 -11.80 11.00 2.87
N PHE A 30 -10.51 10.75 3.08
CA PHE A 30 -9.73 11.36 4.16
C PHE A 30 -9.62 12.88 3.99
N LEU A 31 -9.29 13.35 2.78
CA LEU A 31 -9.22 14.79 2.48
C LEU A 31 -10.57 15.46 2.68
N TRP A 32 -11.65 14.83 2.23
CA TRP A 32 -13.02 15.31 2.45
C TRP A 32 -13.38 15.39 3.94
N SER A 33 -13.00 14.38 4.73
CA SER A 33 -13.22 14.36 6.18
C SER A 33 -12.51 15.53 6.88
N ILE A 34 -11.26 15.85 6.51
CA ILE A 34 -10.54 16.99 7.10
C ILE A 34 -11.16 18.31 6.65
N ALA A 35 -11.48 18.45 5.36
CA ALA A 35 -12.09 19.67 4.84
C ALA A 35 -13.40 20.02 5.57
N GLN A 36 -14.24 19.02 5.85
CA GLN A 36 -15.48 19.23 6.61
C GLN A 36 -15.25 19.72 8.04
N VAL A 37 -14.18 19.29 8.70
CA VAL A 37 -13.83 19.72 10.07
C VAL A 37 -13.42 21.18 10.09
N ILE A 38 -12.66 21.62 9.07
CA ILE A 38 -12.16 22.99 8.96
C ILE A 38 -13.31 23.96 8.61
N ILE A 39 -14.16 23.60 7.63
CA ILE A 39 -15.23 24.49 7.15
C ILE A 39 -16.29 24.74 8.24
N ASN A 40 -16.63 23.73 9.02
CA ASN A 40 -17.70 23.81 10.01
C ASN A 40 -17.16 24.14 11.42
N SER A 41 -15.98 24.74 11.50
CA SER A 41 -15.37 25.04 12.78
C SER A 41 -16.13 26.09 13.60
N ASP A 42 -17.08 26.85 13.08
CA ASP A 42 -17.73 27.91 13.87
C ASP A 42 -18.91 27.47 14.76
N ASN A 43 -19.49 26.28 14.56
CA ASN A 43 -20.66 25.81 15.32
C ASN A 43 -20.26 24.84 16.45
N MET A 44 -20.53 25.22 17.70
CA MET A 44 -20.13 24.43 18.89
C MET A 44 -20.65 22.99 18.90
N ASP A 45 -21.91 22.76 18.50
CA ASP A 45 -22.50 21.42 18.47
C ASP A 45 -21.93 20.56 17.34
N GLN A 46 -21.64 21.16 16.19
CA GLN A 46 -21.09 20.45 15.04
C GLN A 46 -19.62 20.08 15.26
N ARG A 47 -18.87 20.84 16.07
CA ARG A 47 -17.46 20.56 16.38
C ARG A 47 -17.24 19.17 17.00
N GLU A 48 -18.10 18.72 17.92
CA GLU A 48 -17.93 17.39 18.54
C GLU A 48 -18.16 16.26 17.53
N GLU A 49 -19.19 16.39 16.70
CA GLU A 49 -19.51 15.40 15.68
C GLU A 49 -18.41 15.32 14.60
N LEU A 50 -17.89 16.48 14.19
CA LEU A 50 -16.80 16.58 13.21
C LEU A 50 -15.48 16.05 13.77
N LYS A 51 -15.17 16.30 15.04
CA LYS A 51 -14.00 15.70 15.70
C LYS A 51 -14.08 14.18 15.71
N LYS A 52 -15.25 13.60 16.01
CA LYS A 52 -15.45 12.15 15.90
C LYS A 52 -15.21 11.65 14.48
N ARG A 53 -15.70 12.36 13.46
CA ARG A 53 -15.48 12.01 12.05
C ARG A 53 -14.00 12.10 11.63
N ALA A 54 -13.28 13.10 12.11
CA ALA A 54 -11.83 13.23 11.89
C ALA A 54 -11.04 12.05 12.46
N VAL A 55 -11.39 11.61 13.67
CA VAL A 55 -10.77 10.43 14.30
C VAL A 55 -10.99 9.18 13.46
N TRP A 56 -12.20 8.98 12.91
CA TRP A 56 -12.47 7.88 11.99
C TRP A 56 -11.61 7.94 10.71
N GLY A 57 -11.36 9.14 10.17
CA GLY A 57 -10.44 9.33 9.05
C GLY A 57 -8.99 8.95 9.39
N ILE A 58 -8.51 9.35 10.57
CA ILE A 58 -7.16 8.99 11.05
C ILE A 58 -7.02 7.49 11.27
N VAL A 59 -8.03 6.85 11.86
CA VAL A 59 -8.05 5.39 12.06
C VAL A 59 -8.02 4.66 10.71
N ALA A 60 -8.78 5.13 9.72
CA ALA A 60 -8.76 4.56 8.38
C ALA A 60 -7.35 4.64 7.75
N LEU A 61 -6.68 5.79 7.84
CA LEU A 61 -5.30 5.92 7.36
C LEU A 61 -4.33 5.01 8.11
N PHE A 62 -4.45 4.95 9.43
CA PHE A 62 -3.59 4.11 10.26
C PHE A 62 -3.67 2.64 9.85
N VAL A 63 -4.89 2.10 9.67
CA VAL A 63 -5.10 0.73 9.21
C VAL A 63 -4.52 0.54 7.81
N MET A 64 -4.76 1.47 6.89
CA MET A 64 -4.25 1.40 5.51
C MET A 64 -2.72 1.33 5.46
N THR A 65 -2.04 2.24 6.18
CA THR A 65 -0.58 2.29 6.25
C THR A 65 -0.01 1.09 7.00
N SER A 66 -0.70 0.61 8.05
CA SER A 66 -0.29 -0.56 8.82
C SER A 66 -0.27 -1.84 7.97
N VAL A 67 -1.29 -2.05 7.13
CA VAL A 67 -1.34 -3.19 6.21
C VAL A 67 -0.18 -3.12 5.20
N TRP A 68 0.06 -1.97 4.58
CA TRP A 68 1.17 -1.81 3.63
C TRP A 68 2.54 -1.99 4.28
N GLY A 69 2.72 -1.47 5.51
CA GLY A 69 3.92 -1.67 6.30
C GLY A 69 4.16 -3.15 6.59
N LEU A 70 3.11 -3.88 6.98
CA LEU A 70 3.20 -5.32 7.24
C LEU A 70 3.49 -6.11 5.95
N VAL A 71 2.82 -5.80 4.85
CA VAL A 71 3.09 -6.41 3.53
C VAL A 71 4.55 -6.20 3.14
N ASN A 72 5.08 -4.99 3.29
CA ASN A 72 6.48 -4.70 2.97
C ASN A 72 7.45 -5.52 3.83
N ILE A 73 7.18 -5.67 5.12
CA ILE A 73 7.99 -6.52 6.01
C ILE A 73 7.94 -7.98 5.55
N LEU A 74 6.74 -8.49 5.22
CA LEU A 74 6.56 -9.87 4.75
C LEU A 74 7.30 -10.10 3.42
N VAL A 75 7.17 -9.19 2.44
CA VAL A 75 7.87 -9.28 1.16
C VAL A 75 9.38 -9.27 1.38
N ASN A 76 9.91 -8.33 2.15
CA ASN A 76 11.35 -8.25 2.40
C ASN A 76 11.90 -9.45 3.19
N THR A 77 11.05 -10.12 3.97
CA THR A 77 11.43 -11.31 4.75
C THR A 77 11.42 -12.58 3.89
N PHE A 78 10.42 -12.75 3.02
CA PHE A 78 10.25 -13.96 2.21
C PHE A 78 10.86 -13.88 0.82
N GLN A 79 11.21 -12.68 0.37
CA GLN A 79 11.84 -12.41 -0.92
C GLN A 79 13.21 -11.75 -0.69
N PRO A 80 14.18 -12.46 -0.08
CA PRO A 80 15.55 -11.96 0.00
C PRO A 80 16.06 -11.79 -1.42
N ASP A 81 16.48 -10.57 -1.77
CA ASP A 81 17.06 -10.23 -3.07
C ASP A 81 18.08 -11.31 -3.46
N THR A 82 17.74 -12.18 -4.41
CA THR A 82 18.72 -13.10 -5.00
C THR A 82 19.61 -12.29 -5.93
N GLN A 83 20.47 -11.46 -5.35
CA GLN A 83 21.63 -10.82 -5.98
C GLN A 83 22.76 -11.85 -6.24
N LEU A 84 22.40 -13.09 -6.58
CA LEU A 84 23.35 -14.08 -7.12
C LEU A 84 23.36 -14.06 -8.66
N ASN A 85 22.81 -13.02 -9.30
CA ASN A 85 22.87 -12.87 -10.76
C ASN A 85 24.11 -12.10 -11.26
N GLN A 86 25.09 -11.90 -10.38
CA GLN A 86 26.43 -11.44 -10.74
C GLN A 86 27.45 -12.40 -10.10
N LEU A 87 27.43 -13.67 -10.50
CA LEU A 87 28.59 -14.53 -10.23
C LEU A 87 29.79 -13.85 -10.91
N PRO A 88 30.84 -13.45 -10.18
CA PRO A 88 32.07 -12.98 -10.82
C PRO A 88 32.57 -14.09 -11.73
N LEU A 89 32.76 -13.79 -13.02
CA LEU A 89 33.36 -14.74 -13.95
C LEU A 89 34.74 -15.11 -13.40
N LEU A 90 34.95 -16.41 -13.14
CA LEU A 90 36.27 -16.91 -12.79
C LEU A 90 37.23 -16.53 -13.93
N PRO A 91 38.39 -15.93 -13.64
CA PRO A 91 39.43 -15.78 -14.64
C PRO A 91 39.84 -17.20 -15.07
N THR A 92 39.40 -17.63 -16.25
CA THR A 92 40.04 -18.75 -16.94
C THR A 92 41.42 -18.26 -17.33
N GLY A 93 42.42 -18.62 -16.52
CA GLY A 93 43.82 -18.52 -16.86
C GLY A 93 44.11 -19.43 -18.04
N GLY A 94 43.86 -18.91 -19.25
CA GLY A 94 44.30 -19.50 -20.51
C GLY A 94 45.55 -18.76 -20.95
N ASN A 95 46.69 -19.32 -20.58
CA ASN A 95 48.00 -18.97 -21.10
C ASN A 95 48.65 -20.26 -21.63
N ASP A 96 48.10 -20.70 -22.76
CA ASP A 96 48.59 -21.72 -23.68
C ASP A 96 47.96 -21.48 -25.07
#